data_AF-A0A1I1YC23-F1
#
_entry.id   AF-A0A1I1YC23-F1
#
_cell.length_a   1.000
_cell.length_b   1.000
_cell.length_c   1.000
_cell.angle_alpha   90.00
_cell.angle_beta   90.00
_cell.angle_gamma   90.00
#
_symmetry.space_group_name_H-M   'P 1'
#
loop_
_entity.id
_entity.type
_entity.pdbx_description
1 polymer ?
#
loop_
_entity_poly.entity_id
_entity_poly.type
_entity_poly.pdbx_seq_one_letter_code
_entity_poly.pdbx_strand_id
1 'polypeptide(L)'
;MSSDHIRLAGFLRLCQWHCDEAAFAMGGGRFGTDRCRELAEELSETAIALRRYADSRDSPPKSALPEGYGAENRIVEGDPDV
;
A
#
# COMPACT_ATOMS: atom_id res chain seq x y z
N MET A 1 -1.65 8.91 -13.13
CA MET A 1 -2.01 8.71 -11.70
C MET A 1 -2.50 7.28 -11.53
N SER A 2 -1.97 6.52 -10.58
CA SER A 2 -2.42 5.12 -10.37
C SER A 2 -3.85 5.10 -9.81
N SER A 3 -4.67 4.14 -10.25
CA SER A 3 -6.07 3.94 -9.82
C SER A 3 -6.20 3.84 -8.28
N ASP A 4 -5.18 3.28 -7.62
CA ASP A 4 -5.16 3.10 -6.16
C ASP A 4 -5.12 4.42 -5.39
N HIS A 5 -4.44 5.44 -5.94
CA HIS A 5 -4.36 6.75 -5.32
C HIS A 5 -5.72 7.46 -5.35
N ILE A 6 -6.47 7.31 -6.44
CA ILE A 6 -7.80 7.90 -6.61
C ILE A 6 -8.79 7.22 -5.65
N ARG A 7 -8.72 5.89 -5.53
CA ARG A 7 -9.56 5.12 -4.58
C ARG A 7 -9.26 5.53 -3.14
N LEU A 8 -7.98 5.61 -2.76
CA LEU A 8 -7.59 6.03 -1.42
C LEU A 8 -8.06 7.45 -1.11
N ALA A 9 -7.92 8.38 -2.06
CA ALA A 9 -8.44 9.75 -1.90
C ALA A 9 -9.96 9.77 -1.68
N GLY A 10 -10.71 8.91 -2.40
CA GLY A 10 -12.15 8.74 -2.19
C GLY A 10 -12.49 8.23 -0.80
N PHE A 11 -11.78 7.19 -0.32
CA PHE A 11 -11.96 6.66 1.03
C PHE A 11 -11.70 7.70 2.12
N LEU A 12 -10.60 8.46 1.99
CA LEU A 12 -10.27 9.53 2.94
C LEU A 12 -11.34 10.61 2.98
N ARG A 13 -11.91 10.98 1.82
CA ARG A 13 -12.97 11.97 1.76
C ARG A 13 -14.26 11.47 2.43
N LEU A 14 -14.59 10.20 2.27
CA LEU A 14 -15.74 9.59 2.94
C LEU A 14 -15.54 9.51 4.46
N CYS A 15 -14.36 9.04 4.89
CA CYS A 15 -13.98 8.99 6.30
C CYS A 15 -14.07 10.37 6.97
N GLN A 16 -13.60 11.43 6.30
CA GLN A 16 -13.75 12.80 6.80
C GLN A 16 -15.23 13.15 7.04
N TRP A 17 -16.10 12.88 6.06
CA TRP A 17 -17.52 13.19 6.18
C TRP A 17 -18.18 12.42 7.33
N HIS A 18 -17.88 11.14 7.51
CA HIS A 18 -18.41 10.35 8.63
C HIS A 18 -17.94 10.87 9.99
N CYS A 19 -16.68 11.32 10.11
CA CYS A 19 -16.18 11.98 11.31
C CYS A 19 -16.93 13.30 11.60
N ASP A 20 -17.21 14.10 10.57
CA ASP A 20 -17.95 15.36 10.71
C ASP A 20 -19.39 15.10 11.19
N GLU A 21 -20.08 14.12 10.61
CA GLU A 21 -21.42 13.69 11.03
C GLU A 21 -21.42 13.15 12.47
N ALA A 22 -20.42 12.35 12.83
CA ALA A 22 -20.27 11.82 14.19
C ALA A 22 -20.04 12.93 15.22
N ALA A 23 -19.17 13.90 14.91
CA ALA A 23 -18.93 15.06 15.77
C ALA A 23 -20.21 15.87 15.99
N PHE A 24 -20.97 16.12 14.91
CA PHE A 24 -22.26 16.79 14.99
C PHE A 24 -23.27 16.01 15.86
N ALA A 25 -23.41 14.70 15.62
CA ALA A 25 -24.32 13.84 16.36
C ALA A 25 -23.94 13.68 17.83
N MET A 26 -22.64 13.65 18.16
CA MET A 26 -22.13 13.60 19.53
C MET A 26 -22.51 14.88 20.29
N GLY A 27 -22.32 16.05 19.67
CA GLY A 27 -22.74 17.34 20.25
C GLY A 27 -24.25 17.40 20.52
N GLY A 28 -25.06 16.68 19.74
CA GLY A 28 -26.51 16.56 19.91
C GLY A 28 -26.99 15.40 20.79
N GLY A 29 -26.09 14.59 21.38
CA GLY A 29 -26.45 13.42 22.18
C GLY A 29 -27.12 12.27 21.41
N ARG A 30 -27.00 12.26 20.07
CA ARG A 30 -27.62 11.27 19.16
C ARG A 30 -26.65 10.20 18.67
N PHE A 31 -25.40 10.24 19.12
CA PHE A 31 -24.36 9.31 18.73
C PHE A 31 -24.24 8.19 19.77
N GLY A 32 -24.94 7.08 19.50
CA GLY A 32 -24.98 5.91 20.37
C GLY A 32 -23.77 4.99 20.22
N THR A 33 -23.62 4.04 21.13
CA THR A 33 -22.48 3.11 21.19
C THR A 33 -22.30 2.27 19.93
N ASP A 34 -23.38 1.91 19.25
CA ASP A 34 -23.29 1.10 18.02
C ASP A 34 -22.68 1.92 16.88
N ARG A 35 -23.11 3.18 16.73
CA ARG A 35 -22.50 4.12 15.78
C ARG A 35 -21.03 4.41 16.11
N CYS A 36 -20.66 4.46 17.39
CA CYS A 36 -19.26 4.57 17.78
C CYS A 36 -18.43 3.37 17.31
N ARG A 37 -18.98 2.15 17.40
CA ARG A 37 -18.30 0.93 16.95
C ARG A 37 -18.16 0.91 15.43
N GLU A 38 -19.23 1.21 14.71
CA GLU A 38 -19.23 1.31 13.24
C GLU A 38 -18.16 2.30 12.75
N LEU A 39 -18.13 3.52 13.31
CA LEU A 39 -17.12 4.52 12.94
C LEU A 39 -15.69 4.05 13.27
N ALA A 40 -15.49 3.36 14.39
CA ALA A 40 -14.17 2.84 14.76
C ALA A 40 -13.67 1.75 13.79
N GLU A 41 -14.57 0.91 13.29
CA GLU A 41 -14.24 -0.09 12.26
C GLU A 41 -13.83 0.58 10.95
N GLU A 42 -14.60 1.56 10.47
CA GLU A 42 -14.27 2.34 9.26
C GLU A 42 -12.91 3.07 9.37
N LEU A 43 -12.62 3.66 10.53
CA LEU A 43 -11.34 4.31 10.80
C LEU A 43 -10.19 3.31 10.79
N SER A 44 -10.42 2.09 11.30
CA SER A 44 -9.43 1.02 11.28
C SER A 44 -9.11 0.55 9.86
N GLU A 45 -10.13 0.38 9.02
CA GLU A 45 -9.95 0.05 7.60
C GLU A 45 -9.20 1.16 6.84
N THR A 46 -9.54 2.42 7.11
CA THR A 46 -8.86 3.59 6.53
C THR A 46 -7.38 3.61 6.94
N ALA A 47 -7.07 3.32 8.20
CA ALA A 47 -5.69 3.22 8.69
C ALA A 47 -4.92 2.09 8.00
N ILE A 48 -5.55 0.93 7.77
CA ILE A 48 -4.95 -0.18 7.03
C ILE A 48 -4.64 0.23 5.58
N ALA A 49 -5.57 0.90 4.89
CA ALA A 49 -5.38 1.34 3.52
C ALA A 49 -4.22 2.34 3.39
N LEU A 50 -4.09 3.28 4.33
CA LEU A 50 -2.98 4.23 4.40
C LEU A 50 -1.63 3.56 4.59
N ARG A 51 -1.54 2.56 5.47
CA ARG A 51 -0.31 1.78 5.69
C ARG A 51 0.12 1.03 4.43
N ARG A 52 -0.81 0.32 3.79
CA ARG A 52 -0.54 -0.39 2.52
C ARG A 52 -0.06 0.56 1.43
N TYR A 53 -0.64 1.75 1.36
CA TYR A 53 -0.22 2.76 0.41
C TYR A 53 1.21 3.25 0.69
N ALA A 54 1.57 3.49 1.95
CA ALA A 54 2.94 3.83 2.34
C ALA A 54 3.93 2.70 1.97
N ASP A 55 3.62 1.46 2.33
CA ASP A 55 4.45 0.29 2.02
C ASP A 55 4.67 0.12 0.50
N SER A 56 3.65 0.43 -0.32
CA SER A 56 3.75 0.38 -1.78
C SER A 56 4.70 1.44 -2.36
N ARG A 57 4.94 2.54 -1.65
CA ARG A 57 5.81 3.64 -2.06
C ARG A 57 7.24 3.52 -1.54
N ASP A 58 7.40 2.89 -0.37
CA ASP A 58 8.70 2.63 0.25
C ASP A 58 9.38 1.38 -0.34
N SER A 59 8.65 0.58 -1.11
CA SER A 59 9.24 -0.51 -1.90
C SER A 59 10.24 0.09 -2.90
N PRO A 60 11.54 -0.24 -2.83
CA PRO A 60 12.52 0.28 -3.76
C PRO A 60 12.09 -0.07 -5.19
N PRO A 61 12.34 0.81 -6.20
CA PRO A 61 12.15 0.43 -7.58
C PRO A 61 12.93 -0.86 -7.77
N LYS A 62 12.23 -1.92 -8.19
CA LYS A 62 12.78 -3.26 -8.45
C LYS A 62 14.03 -3.06 -9.30
N SER A 63 15.17 -2.98 -8.63
CA SER A 63 16.41 -2.55 -9.24
C SER A 63 16.75 -3.67 -10.20
N ALA A 64 17.00 -3.30 -11.44
CA ALA A 64 17.46 -4.19 -12.49
C ALA A 64 18.46 -5.19 -11.89
N LEU A 65 18.07 -6.46 -11.83
CA LEU A 65 19.04 -7.53 -11.75
C LEU A 65 19.99 -7.31 -12.93
N PRO A 66 21.32 -7.21 -12.73
CA PRO A 66 22.22 -7.30 -13.84
C PRO A 66 21.99 -8.69 -14.45
N GLU A 67 21.58 -8.74 -15.71
CA GLU A 67 21.64 -9.95 -16.52
C GLU A 67 23.11 -10.37 -16.64
N GLY A 68 23.58 -11.05 -15.61
CA GLY A 68 24.94 -11.56 -15.47
C GLY A 68 24.88 -13.05 -15.17
N TYR A 69 24.17 -13.80 -16.01
CA TYR A 69 24.30 -15.25 -16.09
C TYR A 69 24.58 -15.63 -17.55
N GLY A 70 25.84 -15.93 -17.80
CA GLY A 70 26.37 -16.39 -19.08
C GLY A 70 27.81 -16.87 -18.88
N ALA A 71 27.99 -17.77 -17.90
CA ALA A 71 29.22 -18.49 -17.71
C ALA A 71 29.29 -19.61 -18.75
N GLU A 72 30.03 -19.39 -19.84
CA GLU A 72 30.58 -20.46 -20.67
C GLU A 72 31.79 -19.98 -21.48
N ASN A 73 32.86 -19.64 -20.76
CA ASN A 73 34.20 -19.75 -21.35
C ASN A 73 34.52 -21.24 -21.47
N ARG A 74 34.21 -21.81 -22.63
CA ARG A 74 34.68 -23.13 -23.07
C ARG A 74 36.20 -23.09 -23.17
N ILE A 75 36.88 -23.55 -22.12
CA ILE A 75 38.30 -23.88 -22.18
C ILE A 75 38.38 -25.09 -23.11
N VAL A 76 38.71 -24.87 -24.39
CA VAL A 76 39.18 -25.94 -25.26
C VAL A 76 40.61 -26.24 -24.81
N GLU A 77 40.81 -27.43 -24.25
CA GLU A 77 42.14 -28.00 -24.01
C GLU A 77 42.96 -27.88 -25.29
N GLY A 78 44.09 -27.16 -25.20
CA GLY A 78 45.16 -27.30 -26.17
C GLY A 78 45.83 -28.63 -25.94
N ASP A 79 45.72 -29.52 -26.91
CA ASP A 79 46.48 -30.78 -26.99
C ASP A 79 47.95 -30.42 -27.28
N PRO A 80 48.92 -30.82 -26.44
CA PRO A 80 50.33 -30.64 -26.75
C PRO A 80 50.88 -31.95 -27.33
N ASP A 81 51.15 -31.98 -28.63
CA ASP A 81 52.31 -32.63 -29.27
C ASP A 81 52.04 -32.90 -30.76
N VAL A 82 52.78 -32.19 -31.63
CA VAL A 82 53.52 -32.64 -32.84
C VAL A 82 54.15 -31.42 -33.51
#